data_AF-A0AAN1VG50-F1
#
_entry.id   AF-A0AAN1VG50-F1
#
_cell.length_a   1.000
_cell.length_b   1.000
_cell.length_c   1.000
_cell.angle_alpha   90.00
_cell.angle_beta   90.00
_cell.angle_gamma   90.00
#
_symmetry.space_group_name_H-M   'P 1'
#
loop_
_entity.id
_entity.type
_entity.pdbx_description
1 polymer ?
#
loop_
_entity_poly.entity_id
_entity_poly.type
_entity_poly.pdbx_seq_one_letter_code
_entity_poly.pdbx_strand_id
1 'polypeptide(L)'
;MNPPILQALWTCVALALASASIAMTMTQTAIFEPWRKRMLRWHPQLGHLAKCFYCTSHWVVIAGVSIYQPALLPGGHPVADWIVAVFFTLTLATWVCGLMFKVFLLAMGKALKEDEVKRLLAH
;
A
#
# COMPACT_ATOMS: atom_id res chain seq x y z
N MET A 1 3.89 -29.50 -2.11
CA MET A 1 3.59 -28.20 -2.76
C MET A 1 4.66 -27.94 -3.80
N ASN A 2 4.31 -27.54 -5.02
CA ASN A 2 5.30 -27.26 -6.06
C ASN A 2 6.20 -26.07 -5.60
N PRO A 3 7.54 -26.20 -5.60
CA PRO A 3 8.42 -25.08 -5.25
C PRO A 3 8.17 -23.77 -6.02
N PRO A 4 7.85 -23.77 -7.34
CA PRO A 4 7.65 -22.52 -8.08
C PRO A 4 6.39 -21.75 -7.66
N ILE A 5 5.29 -22.44 -7.33
CA ILE A 5 4.04 -21.74 -6.95
C ILE A 5 4.16 -21.09 -5.57
N LEU A 6 4.87 -21.74 -4.64
CA LEU A 6 5.12 -21.18 -3.31
C LEU A 6 5.97 -19.91 -3.40
N GLN A 7 6.97 -19.90 -4.28
CA GLN A 7 7.79 -18.72 -4.54
C GLN A 7 6.97 -17.58 -5.16
N ALA A 8 6.07 -17.88 -6.10
CA ALA A 8 5.18 -16.88 -6.70
C ALA A 8 4.23 -16.27 -5.65
N LEU A 9 3.60 -17.10 -4.82
CA LEU A 9 2.74 -16.65 -3.72
C LEU A 9 3.51 -15.78 -2.72
N TRP A 10 4.71 -16.20 -2.32
CA TRP A 10 5.57 -15.41 -1.44
C TRP A 10 5.93 -14.06 -2.06
N THR A 11 6.25 -14.04 -3.36
CA THR A 11 6.54 -12.81 -4.09
C THR A 11 5.35 -11.86 -4.07
N CYS A 12 4.13 -12.35 -4.33
CA CYS A 12 2.91 -11.56 -4.22
C CYS A 12 2.70 -11.02 -2.79
N VAL A 13 2.92 -11.81 -1.74
CA VAL A 13 2.81 -11.34 -0.36
C VAL A 13 3.84 -10.25 -0.04
N ALA A 14 5.10 -10.47 -0.41
CA ALA A 14 6.17 -9.50 -0.21
C ALA A 14 5.89 -8.18 -0.94
N LEU A 15 5.45 -8.27 -2.21
CA LEU A 15 5.05 -7.10 -3.00
C LEU A 15 3.84 -6.39 -2.39
N ALA A 16 2.85 -7.12 -1.88
CA ALA A 16 1.69 -6.53 -1.24
C ALA A 16 2.06 -5.72 0.02
N LEU A 17 2.89 -6.30 0.90
CA LEU A 17 3.38 -5.65 2.12
C LEU A 17 4.25 -4.41 1.81
N ALA A 18 5.18 -4.57 0.85
CA ALA A 18 6.03 -3.47 0.42
C ALA A 18 5.20 -2.34 -0.21
N SER A 19 4.25 -2.69 -1.09
CA SER A 19 3.38 -1.71 -1.76
C SER A 19 2.49 -0.95 -0.77
N ALA A 20 1.92 -1.66 0.22
CA ALA A 20 1.13 -1.04 1.26
C ALA A 20 1.98 -0.07 2.11
N SER A 21 3.19 -0.50 2.50
CA SER A 21 4.11 0.32 3.30
C SER A 21 4.58 1.56 2.54
N ILE A 22 4.96 1.41 1.27
CA ILE A 22 5.35 2.53 0.40
C ILE A 22 4.19 3.50 0.22
N ALA A 23 2.99 3.00 -0.11
CA ALA A 23 1.83 3.83 -0.32
C ALA A 23 1.43 4.61 0.94
N MET A 24 1.42 3.97 2.11
CA MET A 24 1.17 4.66 3.38
C MET A 24 2.25 5.70 3.69
N THR A 25 3.52 5.36 3.47
CA THR A 25 4.63 6.28 3.71
C THR A 25 4.51 7.54 2.84
N MET A 26 4.32 7.36 1.53
CA MET A 26 4.21 8.46 0.58
C MET A 26 2.97 9.33 0.81
N THR A 27 1.86 8.74 1.26
CA THR A 27 0.59 9.47 1.40
C THR A 27 0.41 10.12 2.77
N GLN A 28 0.96 9.52 3.84
CA GLN A 28 0.72 9.96 5.23
C GLN A 28 1.89 10.74 5.84
N THR A 29 3.14 10.48 5.44
CA THR A 29 4.27 11.14 6.10
C THR A 29 4.48 12.57 5.62
N ALA A 30 4.90 13.45 6.54
CA ALA A 30 5.14 14.86 6.25
C ALA A 30 6.27 15.08 5.23
N ILE A 31 7.27 14.18 5.20
CA ILE A 31 8.41 14.25 4.28
C ILE A 31 7.95 14.29 2.81
N PHE A 32 6.84 13.60 2.49
CA PHE A 32 6.29 13.54 1.13
C PHE A 32 5.24 14.61 0.85
N GLU A 33 4.97 15.54 1.76
CA GLU A 33 4.06 16.67 1.53
C GLU A 33 4.46 17.54 0.32
N PRO A 34 5.75 17.91 0.11
CA PRO A 34 6.16 18.68 -1.06
C PRO A 34 5.88 17.94 -2.38
N TRP A 35 6.08 16.62 -2.38
CA TRP A 35 5.79 15.77 -3.53
C TRP A 35 4.29 15.74 -3.86
N ARG A 36 3.42 15.55 -2.84
CA ARG A 36 1.96 15.59 -3.02
C ARG A 36 1.47 16.94 -3.54
N LYS A 37 2.02 18.03 -3.01
CA LYS A 37 1.72 19.40 -3.48
C LYS A 37 2.16 19.59 -4.94
N ARG A 38 3.31 19.06 -5.33
CA ARG A 38 3.82 19.12 -6.72
C ARG A 38 2.90 18.36 -7.68
N MET A 39 2.49 17.14 -7.35
CA MET A 39 1.60 16.36 -8.21
C MET A 39 0.22 17.01 -8.38
N LEU A 40 -0.30 17.66 -7.34
CA LEU A 40 -1.55 18.43 -7.44
C LEU A 40 -1.45 19.62 -8.39
N ARG A 41 -0.29 20.30 -8.44
CA ARG A 41 -0.05 21.41 -9.38
C ARG A 41 0.05 20.94 -10.83
N TRP A 42 0.55 19.72 -11.06
CA TRP A 42 0.67 19.16 -12.39
C TRP A 42 -0.69 18.75 -12.97
N HIS A 43 -1.47 17.98 -12.21
CA HIS A 43 -2.82 17.63 -12.63
C HIS A 43 -3.70 17.30 -11.41
N PRO A 44 -4.96 17.77 -11.36
CA PRO A 44 -5.85 17.50 -10.23
C PRO A 44 -5.99 16.00 -9.90
N GLN A 45 -6.08 15.14 -10.93
CA GLN A 45 -6.21 13.68 -10.74
C GLN A 45 -4.92 13.03 -10.18
N LEU A 46 -3.74 13.49 -10.60
CA LEU A 46 -2.47 13.02 -10.04
C LEU A 46 -2.33 13.45 -8.58
N GLY A 47 -2.80 14.65 -8.24
CA GLY A 47 -2.89 15.11 -6.86
C GLY A 47 -3.81 14.26 -5.99
N HIS A 48 -4.92 13.76 -6.53
CA HIS A 48 -5.80 12.83 -5.81
C HIS A 48 -5.12 11.48 -5.58
N LEU A 49 -4.45 10.95 -6.62
CA LEU A 49 -3.65 9.74 -6.56
C LEU A 49 -2.58 9.83 -5.46
N ALA A 50 -1.87 10.96 -5.38
CA ALA A 50 -0.81 11.28 -4.42
C ALA A 50 -1.23 11.23 -2.95
N LYS A 51 -2.53 11.43 -2.68
CA LYS A 51 -3.08 11.54 -1.32
C LYS A 51 -3.81 10.27 -0.89
N CYS A 52 -4.15 9.41 -1.84
CA CYS A 52 -4.89 8.20 -1.58
C CYS A 52 -3.94 6.99 -1.53
N PHE A 53 -3.81 6.37 -0.34
CA PHE A 53 -2.96 5.20 -0.15
C PHE A 53 -3.42 4.01 -1.00
N TYR A 54 -4.73 3.85 -1.18
CA TYR A 54 -5.31 2.81 -2.03
C TYR A 54 -4.92 3.04 -3.49
N CYS A 55 -5.09 4.26 -3.99
CA CYS A 55 -4.71 4.58 -5.37
C CYS A 55 -3.20 4.44 -5.60
N THR A 56 -2.37 4.93 -4.67
CA THR A 56 -0.91 4.81 -4.77
C THR A 56 -0.47 3.35 -4.78
N SER A 57 -1.09 2.48 -3.96
CA SER A 57 -0.71 1.06 -3.93
C SER A 57 -0.98 0.32 -5.23
N HIS A 58 -1.98 0.73 -6.03
CA HIS A 58 -2.23 0.13 -7.37
C HIS A 58 -1.00 0.26 -8.26
N TRP A 59 -0.46 1.47 -8.34
CA TRP A 59 0.69 1.75 -9.20
C TRP A 59 1.96 1.06 -8.71
N VAL A 60 2.16 1.00 -7.38
CA VAL A 60 3.31 0.30 -6.80
C VAL A 60 3.19 -1.22 -7.03
N VAL A 61 2.00 -1.81 -6.89
CA VAL A 61 1.76 -3.23 -7.17
C VAL A 61 1.96 -3.53 -8.66
N ILE A 62 1.38 -2.72 -9.55
CA ILE A 62 1.53 -2.88 -11.00
C ILE A 62 3.01 -2.83 -11.39
N ALA A 63 3.77 -1.86 -10.85
CA ALA A 63 5.21 -1.77 -11.10
C ALA A 63 5.95 -3.00 -10.56
N GLY A 64 5.67 -3.43 -9.33
CA GLY A 64 6.29 -4.59 -8.71
C GLY A 64 6.02 -5.88 -9.48
N VAL A 65 4.76 -6.18 -9.80
CA VAL A 65 4.37 -7.36 -10.58
C VAL A 65 4.98 -7.32 -11.98
N SER A 66 5.09 -6.15 -12.60
CA SER A 66 5.74 -6.00 -13.90
C SER A 66 7.25 -6.30 -13.87
N ILE A 67 7.93 -6.01 -12.76
CA ILE A 67 9.37 -6.27 -12.59
C ILE A 67 9.63 -7.74 -12.23
N TYR A 68 8.89 -8.28 -11.25
CA TYR A 68 9.15 -9.60 -10.68
C TYR A 68 8.40 -10.74 -11.36
N GLN A 69 7.36 -10.43 -12.14
CA GLN A 69 6.59 -11.38 -12.97
C GLN A 69 6.25 -12.70 -12.24
N PRO A 70 5.58 -12.67 -11.06
CA PRO A 70 5.22 -13.87 -10.34
C PRO A 70 4.20 -14.69 -11.14
N ALA A 71 4.55 -15.96 -11.41
CA ALA A 71 3.68 -16.86 -12.18
C ALA A 71 2.75 -17.67 -11.27
N LEU A 72 1.48 -17.26 -11.17
CA LEU A 72 0.48 -17.91 -10.30
C LEU A 72 -0.27 -19.03 -11.02
N LEU A 73 -0.53 -18.86 -12.31
CA LEU A 73 -1.24 -19.80 -13.17
C LEU A 73 -0.33 -20.24 -14.32
N PRO A 74 0.61 -21.17 -14.08
CA PRO A 74 1.48 -21.68 -15.14
C PRO A 74 0.63 -22.48 -16.15
N GLY A 75 0.29 -21.85 -17.27
CA GLY A 75 -0.63 -22.44 -18.26
C GLY A 75 -0.55 -21.86 -19.68
N GLY A 76 0.44 -21.01 -19.99
CA GLY A 76 0.70 -20.54 -21.37
C GLY A 76 0.05 -19.22 -21.79
N HIS A 77 -0.71 -18.54 -20.91
CA HIS A 77 -1.27 -17.21 -21.18
C HIS A 77 -0.61 -16.13 -20.29
N PRO A 78 0.54 -15.56 -20.69
CA PRO A 78 1.31 -14.65 -19.82
C PRO A 78 0.55 -13.38 -19.44
N VAL A 79 -0.30 -12.86 -20.33
CA VAL A 79 -1.12 -11.67 -20.04
C VAL A 79 -2.19 -11.97 -18.99
N ALA A 80 -2.85 -13.13 -19.09
CA ALA A 80 -3.87 -13.52 -18.13
C ALA A 80 -3.26 -13.78 -16.74
N ASP A 81 -2.11 -14.44 -16.69
CA ASP A 81 -1.36 -14.68 -15.45
C ASP A 81 -0.90 -13.37 -14.81
N TRP A 82 -0.39 -12.43 -15.62
CA TRP A 82 -0.03 -11.09 -15.13
C TRP A 82 -1.22 -10.33 -14.53
N ILE A 83 -2.39 -10.36 -15.18
CA ILE A 83 -3.61 -9.74 -14.65
C ILE A 83 -3.97 -10.37 -13.30
N VAL A 84 -3.98 -11.71 -13.23
CA VAL A 84 -4.28 -12.42 -11.98
C VAL A 84 -3.29 -12.06 -10.89
N ALA A 85 -1.99 -12.03 -11.19
CA ALA A 85 -0.93 -11.64 -10.27
C ALA A 85 -1.10 -10.20 -9.75
N VAL A 86 -1.42 -9.24 -10.63
CA VAL A 86 -1.68 -7.85 -10.25
C VAL A 86 -2.86 -7.79 -9.29
N PHE A 87 -4.02 -8.32 -9.66
CA PHE A 87 -5.23 -8.20 -8.85
C PHE A 87 -5.17 -9.01 -7.55
N PHE A 88 -4.50 -10.17 -7.56
CA PHE A 88 -4.23 -10.94 -6.35
C PHE A 88 -3.35 -10.17 -5.37
N THR A 89 -2.20 -9.68 -5.84
CA THR A 89 -1.26 -8.88 -5.04
C THR A 89 -1.91 -7.60 -4.54
N LEU A 90 -2.71 -6.95 -5.38
CA LEU A 90 -3.41 -5.72 -5.06
C LEU A 90 -4.47 -5.95 -3.98
N THR A 91 -5.24 -7.03 -4.07
CA THR A 91 -6.23 -7.38 -3.04
C THR A 91 -5.54 -7.53 -1.68
N LEU A 92 -4.41 -8.26 -1.62
CA LEU A 92 -3.61 -8.38 -0.41
C LEU A 92 -3.09 -7.02 0.08
N ALA A 93 -2.55 -6.19 -0.82
CA ALA A 93 -2.03 -4.87 -0.48
C ALA A 93 -3.11 -3.97 0.12
N THR A 94 -4.34 -4.01 -0.41
CA THR A 94 -5.46 -3.19 0.08
C THR A 94 -5.94 -3.63 1.46
N TRP A 95 -5.97 -4.94 1.73
CA TRP A 95 -6.22 -5.48 3.06
C TRP A 95 -5.17 -5.01 4.06
N VAL A 96 -3.88 -5.09 3.69
CA VAL A 96 -2.78 -4.62 4.54
C VAL A 96 -2.87 -3.11 4.76
N CYS A 97 -3.14 -2.31 3.73
CA CYS A 97 -3.37 -0.87 3.86
C CYS A 97 -4.50 -0.57 4.85
N GLY A 98 -5.64 -1.26 4.75
CA GLY A 98 -6.76 -1.09 5.66
C GLY A 98 -6.41 -1.44 7.11
N LEU A 99 -5.66 -2.54 7.31
CA LEU A 99 -5.16 -2.93 8.63
C LEU A 99 -4.20 -1.87 9.19
N MET A 100 -3.22 -1.43 8.41
CA MET A 100 -2.26 -0.39 8.81
C MET A 100 -3.00 0.90 9.17
N PHE A 101 -3.94 1.34 8.33
CA PHE A 101 -4.72 2.55 8.59
C PHE A 101 -5.52 2.46 9.89
N LYS A 102 -6.15 1.30 10.16
CA LYS A 102 -6.85 1.06 11.44
C LYS A 102 -5.90 1.14 12.63
N VAL A 103 -4.71 0.53 12.52
CA VAL A 103 -3.67 0.61 13.57
C VAL A 103 -3.22 2.04 13.81
N PHE A 104 -3.01 2.83 12.75
CA PHE A 104 -2.67 4.25 12.87
C PHE A 104 -3.77 5.06 13.56
N LEU A 105 -5.04 4.85 13.21
CA LEU A 105 -6.15 5.54 13.87
C LEU A 105 -6.22 5.20 15.37
N LEU A 106 -6.01 3.94 15.74
CA LEU A 106 -5.97 3.51 17.14
C LEU A 106 -4.80 4.15 17.89
N ALA A 107 -3.61 4.22 17.27
CA ALA A 107 -2.44 4.86 17.85
C ALA A 107 -2.65 6.36 18.07
N MET A 108 -3.22 7.08 17.09
CA MET A 108 -3.56 8.49 17.23
C MET A 108 -4.61 8.72 18.31
N GLY A 109 -5.66 7.88 18.36
CA GLY A 109 -6.69 7.97 19.40
C GLY A 109 -6.12 7.76 20.81
N LYS A 110 -5.16 6.85 20.97
CA LYS A 110 -4.43 6.67 22.24
C LYS A 110 -3.61 7.92 22.59
N ALA A 111 -2.85 8.47 21.63
CA ALA A 111 -2.02 9.66 21.86
C ALA A 111 -2.85 10.89 22.28
N LEU A 112 -4.02 11.09 21.67
CA LEU A 112 -4.93 12.18 22.04
C LEU A 112 -5.47 12.01 23.48
N LYS A 113 -5.88 10.80 23.85
CA LYS A 113 -6.36 10.51 25.22
C LYS A 113 -5.25 10.67 26.26
N GLU A 114 -4.03 10.26 25.95
CA GLU A 114 -2.88 10.47 26.84
C GLU A 114 -2.57 11.96 27.04
N ASP A 115 -2.71 12.79 26.00
CA ASP A 115 -2.56 14.24 26.11
C ASP A 115 -3.68 14.86 26.97
N GLU A 116 -4.93 14.46 26.77
CA GLU A 116 -6.08 14.90 27.56
C GLU A 116 -5.91 14.58 29.06
N VAL A 117 -5.54 13.35 29.39
CA VAL A 117 -5.30 12.94 30.79
C VAL A 117 -4.15 13.72 31.41
N LYS A 118 -3.05 13.95 30.67
CA LYS A 118 -1.93 14.77 31.16
C LYS A 118 -2.35 16.21 31.47
N ARG A 119 -3.22 16.80 30.64
CA ARG A 119 -3.74 18.15 30.88
C ARG A 119 -4.65 18.21 32.11
N LEU A 120 -5.47 17.18 32.33
CA LEU A 120 -6.34 17.09 33.51
C LEU A 120 -5.55 16.93 34.82
N LEU A 121 -4.43 16.22 34.81
CA LEU A 121 -3.56 16.01 35.98
C LEU A 121 -2.58 17.16 36.25
N ALA A 122 -2.44 18.10 35.32
CA ALA A 122 -1.60 19.30 35.48
C ALA A 122 -2.35 20.46 36.17
N HIS A 123 -3.63 20.27 36.49
CA HIS A 123 -4.48 21.15 37.30
C HIS A 123 -4.73 20.52 38.67
#